data_AF-A0A7Y0XEY6-F1
#
_entry.id   AF-A0A7Y0XEY6-F1
#
_cell.length_a   1.000
_cell.length_b   1.000
_cell.length_c   1.000
_cell.angle_alpha   90.00
_cell.angle_beta   90.00
_cell.angle_gamma   90.00
#
_symmetry.space_group_name_H-M   'P 1'
#
loop_
_entity.id
_entity.type
_entity.pdbx_description
1 polymer ?
#
loop_
_entity_poly.entity_id
_entity_poly.type
_entity_poly.pdbx_seq_one_letter_code
_entity_poly.pdbx_strand_id
1 'polypeptide(L)'
;AAGLGDITGAVGTENVQGEDQQKLDVYANDKFKAALEARDQVCGVASEEEDEAVAFNKELNQNAKYVVLMDPLDGSSNIDVNVSVGTIFSIYRRVSPIGTPPTEEDFLQPGHKQVAAGYVIYG
;
A
#
# COMPACT_ATOMS: atom_id res chain seq x y z
N ALA A 1 24.73 1.22 16.63
CA ALA A 1 23.83 0.14 16.21
C ALA A 1 22.50 0.37 16.91
N ALA A 2 21.56 1.07 16.26
CA ALA A 2 20.19 1.19 16.76
C ALA A 2 19.44 -0.01 16.19
N GLY A 3 19.22 -1.03 17.02
CA GLY A 3 18.64 -2.30 16.59
C GLY A 3 17.17 -2.14 16.20
N LEU A 4 16.78 -2.85 15.15
CA LEU A 4 15.41 -3.10 14.70
C LEU A 4 14.55 -3.88 15.73
N GLY A 5 14.97 -3.92 17.00
CA GLY A 5 14.49 -4.88 18.00
C GLY A 5 13.04 -4.73 18.45
N ASP A 6 12.36 -3.64 18.08
CA ASP A 6 10.95 -3.40 18.43
C ASP A 6 9.97 -3.56 17.25
N ILE A 7 10.48 -3.78 16.02
CA ILE A 7 9.65 -3.90 14.79
C ILE A 7 9.70 -5.28 14.15
N THR A 8 10.55 -6.19 14.64
CA THR A 8 10.67 -7.57 14.15
C THR A 8 9.82 -8.51 15.02
N GLY A 9 8.93 -9.30 14.39
CA GLY A 9 8.09 -10.31 15.04
C GLY A 9 6.63 -10.27 14.59
N ALA A 10 5.98 -11.44 14.59
CA ALA A 10 4.58 -11.61 14.21
C ALA A 10 3.64 -10.79 15.09
N VAL A 11 2.63 -10.18 14.46
CA VAL A 11 1.53 -9.45 15.13
C VAL A 11 0.54 -10.44 15.76
N GLY A 12 0.58 -11.72 15.35
CA GLY A 12 -0.36 -12.76 15.77
C GLY A 12 -1.71 -12.68 15.04
N THR A 13 -1.77 -11.90 13.97
CA THR A 13 -2.88 -11.81 13.01
C THR A 13 -2.43 -12.38 11.68
N GLU A 14 -3.26 -13.25 11.12
CA GLU A 14 -3.09 -13.85 9.79
C GLU A 14 -3.63 -12.85 8.75
N ASN A 15 -2.86 -12.51 7.72
CA ASN A 15 -3.31 -11.61 6.65
C ASN A 15 -4.25 -12.34 5.66
N VAL A 16 -4.81 -11.60 4.68
CA VAL A 16 -5.74 -12.13 3.66
C VAL A 16 -5.15 -13.27 2.82
N GLN A 17 -3.83 -13.46 2.86
CA GLN A 17 -3.10 -14.49 2.13
C GLN A 17 -2.74 -15.72 2.97
N GLY A 18 -3.10 -15.74 4.26
CA GLY A 18 -2.79 -16.86 5.16
C GLY A 18 -1.37 -16.83 5.72
N GLU A 19 -0.71 -15.67 5.71
CA GLU A 19 0.66 -15.49 6.21
C GLU A 19 0.66 -14.78 7.58
N ASP A 20 1.65 -15.11 8.42
CA ASP A 20 1.89 -14.45 9.70
C ASP A 20 2.34 -13.01 9.45
N GLN A 21 1.44 -12.05 9.66
CA GLN A 21 1.72 -10.64 9.42
C GLN A 21 2.82 -10.14 10.38
N GLN A 22 3.92 -9.61 9.84
CA GLN A 22 4.98 -9.04 10.66
C GLN A 22 4.61 -7.62 11.09
N LYS A 23 5.10 -7.18 12.25
CA LYS A 23 4.90 -5.80 12.73
C LYS A 23 5.40 -4.76 11.73
N LEU A 24 6.41 -5.10 10.94
CA LEU A 24 6.96 -4.21 9.93
C LEU A 24 6.03 -4.03 8.73
N ASP A 25 5.26 -5.05 8.36
CA ASP A 25 4.28 -4.99 7.26
C ASP A 25 3.18 -3.98 7.59
N VAL A 26 2.59 -4.13 8.79
CA VAL A 26 1.57 -3.19 9.32
C VAL A 26 2.13 -1.77 9.39
N TYR A 27 3.35 -1.63 9.90
CA TYR A 27 4.00 -0.32 10.01
C TYR A 27 4.22 0.33 8.63
N ALA A 28 4.75 -0.43 7.66
CA ALA A 28 5.00 0.05 6.31
C ALA A 28 3.68 0.47 5.65
N ASN A 29 2.66 -0.37 5.71
CA ASN A 29 1.32 -0.09 5.21
C ASN A 29 0.75 1.23 5.76
N ASP A 30 0.78 1.41 7.10
CA ASP A 30 0.28 2.63 7.73
C ASP A 30 1.06 3.88 7.34
N LYS A 31 2.39 3.78 7.20
CA LYS A 31 3.21 4.90 6.74
C LYS A 31 2.93 5.28 5.29
N PHE A 32 2.77 4.31 4.40
CA PHE A 32 2.43 4.59 3.00
C PHE A 32 1.02 5.18 2.88
N LYS A 33 0.02 4.62 3.55
CA LYS A 33 -1.35 5.18 3.59
C LYS A 33 -1.34 6.63 4.04
N ALA A 34 -0.70 6.93 5.19
CA ALA A 34 -0.64 8.28 5.73
C ALA A 34 0.09 9.26 4.77
N ALA A 35 1.18 8.82 4.15
CA ALA A 35 1.93 9.64 3.20
C ALA A 35 1.14 9.93 1.92
N LEU A 36 0.40 8.95 1.38
CA LEU A 36 -0.41 9.10 0.18
C LEU A 36 -1.66 9.96 0.45
N GLU A 37 -2.31 9.76 1.60
CA GLU A 37 -3.47 10.56 2.00
C GLU A 37 -3.09 12.05 2.14
N ALA A 38 -1.91 12.35 2.71
CA ALA A 38 -1.45 13.72 2.93
C ALA A 38 -1.06 14.51 1.66
N ARG A 39 -1.04 13.88 0.49
CA ARG A 39 -0.60 14.51 -0.77
C ARG A 39 -1.74 15.05 -1.62
N ASP A 40 -3.01 14.83 -1.26
CA ASP A 40 -4.21 15.30 -1.98
C ASP A 40 -4.28 14.89 -3.47
N GLN A 41 -3.39 14.00 -3.93
CA GLN A 41 -3.32 13.53 -5.33
C GLN A 41 -3.88 12.11 -5.50
N VAL A 42 -4.18 11.42 -4.40
CA VAL A 42 -4.67 10.04 -4.39
C VAL A 42 -6.03 10.00 -3.69
N CYS A 43 -7.02 9.32 -4.27
CA CYS A 43 -8.36 9.19 -3.69
C CYS A 43 -8.56 7.90 -2.88
N GLY A 44 -7.69 6.91 -3.08
CA GLY A 44 -7.69 5.68 -2.29
C GLY A 44 -6.54 4.76 -2.68
N VAL A 45 -6.36 3.72 -1.87
CA VAL A 45 -5.30 2.72 -2.04
C VAL A 45 -5.84 1.31 -1.93
N ALA A 46 -5.25 0.37 -2.69
CA ALA A 46 -5.35 -1.05 -2.40
C ALA A 46 -3.98 -1.52 -1.94
N SER A 47 -3.93 -2.27 -0.85
CA SER A 47 -2.70 -2.73 -0.23
C SER A 47 -2.75 -4.25 -0.12
N GLU A 48 -1.60 -4.89 -0.21
CA GLU A 48 -1.48 -6.31 0.15
C GLU A 48 -1.96 -6.61 1.58
N GLU A 49 -1.75 -5.64 2.48
CA GLU A 49 -2.03 -5.75 3.92
C GLU A 49 -3.48 -5.39 4.30
N GLU A 50 -4.37 -5.17 3.33
CA GLU A 50 -5.77 -4.78 3.55
C GLU A 50 -6.72 -5.70 2.77
N ASP A 51 -7.80 -6.15 3.43
CA ASP A 51 -8.82 -6.99 2.78
C ASP A 51 -9.61 -6.24 1.68
N GLU A 52 -9.84 -4.94 1.91
CA GLU A 52 -10.62 -4.07 1.02
C GLU A 52 -9.82 -2.83 0.65
N ALA A 53 -10.14 -2.24 -0.52
CA ALA A 53 -9.54 -0.97 -0.91
C ALA A 53 -9.93 0.15 0.06
N VAL A 54 -8.94 0.92 0.51
CA VAL A 54 -9.09 2.01 1.46
C VAL A 54 -9.36 3.32 0.71
N ALA A 55 -10.56 3.86 0.84
CA ALA A 55 -10.90 5.20 0.37
C ALA A 55 -10.39 6.27 1.34
N PHE A 56 -9.77 7.32 0.80
CA PHE A 56 -9.39 8.49 1.59
C PHE A 56 -10.55 9.48 1.67
N ASN A 57 -11.03 9.73 2.90
CA ASN A 57 -12.31 10.40 3.12
C ASN A 57 -12.23 11.94 3.12
N LYS A 58 -11.04 12.54 3.09
CA LYS A 58 -10.91 14.01 3.06
C LYS A 58 -11.42 14.56 1.72
N GLU A 59 -12.03 15.73 1.76
CA GLU A 59 -12.61 16.41 0.59
C GLU A 59 -11.58 16.60 -0.55
N LEU A 60 -10.33 16.91 -0.20
CA LEU A 60 -9.26 17.08 -1.18
C LEU A 60 -8.93 15.75 -1.89
N ASN A 61 -8.92 14.63 -1.18
CA ASN A 61 -8.69 13.31 -1.75
C ASN A 61 -9.87 12.85 -2.63
N GLN A 62 -11.12 13.22 -2.33
CA GLN A 62 -12.25 12.88 -3.22
C GLN A 62 -12.14 13.56 -4.59
N ASN A 63 -11.47 14.73 -4.65
CA ASN A 63 -11.17 15.45 -5.89
C ASN A 63 -9.89 14.96 -6.58
N ALA A 64 -9.17 14.01 -5.99
CA ALA A 64 -7.99 13.41 -6.58
C ALA A 64 -8.36 12.51 -7.77
N LYS A 65 -7.37 12.34 -8.66
CA LYS A 65 -7.54 11.67 -9.96
C LYS A 65 -6.91 10.29 -10.01
N TYR A 66 -6.19 9.89 -8.98
CA TYR A 66 -5.38 8.69 -8.98
C TYR A 66 -5.74 7.75 -7.84
N VAL A 67 -5.62 6.46 -8.10
CA VAL A 67 -5.58 5.40 -7.10
C VAL A 67 -4.22 4.73 -7.15
N VAL A 68 -3.78 4.18 -6.02
CA VAL A 68 -2.49 3.50 -5.89
C VAL A 68 -2.74 2.08 -5.40
N LEU A 69 -2.17 1.10 -6.08
CA LEU A 69 -2.05 -0.26 -5.56
C LEU A 69 -0.62 -0.43 -5.07
N MET A 70 -0.42 -1.07 -3.92
CA MET A 70 0.90 -1.25 -3.34
C MET A 70 1.06 -2.59 -2.64
N ASP A 71 2.28 -3.09 -2.70
CA ASP A 71 2.84 -4.03 -1.74
C ASP A 71 3.84 -3.20 -0.91
N PRO A 72 3.50 -2.90 0.36
CA PRO A 72 4.29 -2.02 1.20
C PRO A 72 5.64 -2.63 1.59
N LEU A 73 5.74 -3.97 1.66
CA LEU A 73 6.93 -4.68 2.11
C LEU A 73 7.09 -6.07 1.45
N ASP A 74 7.56 -6.08 0.22
CA ASP A 74 7.85 -7.30 -0.54
C ASP A 74 9.00 -8.06 0.12
N GLY A 75 8.79 -9.37 0.31
CA GLY A 75 9.78 -10.26 0.91
C GLY A 75 9.91 -10.12 2.42
N SER A 76 8.85 -9.79 3.15
CA SER A 76 8.83 -9.67 4.62
C SER A 76 9.45 -10.88 5.36
N SER A 77 9.32 -12.09 4.83
CA SER A 77 9.98 -13.31 5.34
C SER A 77 11.51 -13.25 5.38
N ASN A 78 12.13 -12.34 4.62
CA ASN A 78 13.57 -12.15 4.54
C ASN A 78 14.14 -11.13 5.55
N ILE A 79 13.27 -10.45 6.31
CA ILE A 79 13.68 -9.42 7.28
C ILE A 79 14.62 -10.01 8.34
N ASP A 80 14.26 -11.18 8.90
CA ASP A 80 14.99 -11.79 10.02
C ASP A 80 16.37 -12.33 9.62
N VAL A 81 16.60 -12.54 8.32
CA VAL A 81 17.87 -13.02 7.77
C VAL A 81 18.71 -11.93 7.10
N ASN A 82 18.29 -10.65 7.22
CA ASN A 82 18.98 -9.48 6.68
C ASN A 82 19.27 -9.60 5.17
N VAL A 83 18.30 -10.14 4.44
CA VAL A 83 18.28 -10.20 2.97
C VAL A 83 17.48 -9.01 2.45
N SER A 84 17.70 -8.62 1.18
CA SER A 84 17.02 -7.47 0.59
C SER A 84 15.50 -7.64 0.59
N VAL A 85 14.81 -6.55 0.93
CA VAL A 85 13.34 -6.42 0.92
C VAL A 85 12.96 -5.22 0.06
N GLY A 86 11.69 -5.12 -0.34
CA GLY A 86 11.25 -4.09 -1.28
C GLY A 86 9.91 -3.44 -0.95
N THR A 87 9.52 -2.48 -1.76
CA THR A 87 8.15 -1.95 -1.83
C THR A 87 7.79 -1.89 -3.30
N ILE A 88 6.61 -2.33 -3.69
CA ILE A 88 6.11 -2.24 -5.06
C ILE A 88 4.90 -1.31 -5.08
N PHE A 89 4.78 -0.47 -6.11
CA PHE A 89 3.61 0.38 -6.30
C PHE A 89 3.19 0.47 -7.76
N SER A 90 1.89 0.62 -7.96
CA SER A 90 1.24 0.82 -9.24
C SER A 90 0.24 1.97 -9.13
N ILE A 91 0.25 2.87 -10.11
CA ILE A 91 -0.59 4.07 -10.12
C ILE A 91 -1.52 4.00 -11.31
N TYR A 92 -2.82 4.15 -11.05
CA TYR A 92 -3.85 4.24 -12.07
C TYR A 92 -4.56 5.58 -11.96
N ARG A 93 -5.09 6.05 -13.09
CA ARG A 93 -6.09 7.10 -13.07
C ARG A 93 -7.44 6.47 -12.73
N ARG A 94 -8.20 7.09 -11.83
CA ARG A 94 -9.54 6.61 -11.46
C ARG A 94 -10.49 6.64 -12.67
N VAL A 95 -11.40 5.67 -12.72
CA VAL A 95 -12.51 5.58 -13.69
C VAL A 95 -13.81 6.12 -13.12
N SER A 96 -13.99 6.04 -11.80
CA SER A 96 -15.12 6.64 -11.10
C SER A 96 -15.10 8.18 -11.19
N PRO A 97 -16.26 8.85 -11.14
CA PRO A 97 -16.32 10.31 -11.27
C PRO A 97 -15.51 11.06 -10.20
N ILE A 98 -14.80 12.10 -10.60
CA ILE A 98 -14.08 12.97 -9.66
C ILE A 98 -15.10 13.64 -8.72
N GLY A 99 -14.76 13.72 -7.42
CA GLY A 99 -15.64 14.25 -6.39
C GLY A 99 -16.53 13.20 -5.72
N THR A 100 -16.46 11.93 -6.15
CA THR A 100 -17.06 10.81 -5.41
C THR A 100 -15.98 9.99 -4.71
N PRO A 101 -16.33 9.15 -3.73
CA PRO A 101 -15.44 8.10 -3.25
C PRO A 101 -14.99 7.19 -4.42
N PRO A 102 -13.77 6.63 -4.37
CA PRO A 102 -13.36 5.61 -5.33
C PRO A 102 -14.20 4.34 -5.16
N THR A 103 -14.35 3.59 -6.24
CA THR A 103 -15.04 2.30 -6.29
C THR A 103 -14.03 1.18 -6.56
N GLU A 104 -14.42 -0.07 -6.36
CA GLU A 104 -13.58 -1.24 -6.64
C GLU A 104 -13.09 -1.28 -8.11
N GLU A 105 -13.92 -0.80 -9.05
CA GLU A 105 -13.55 -0.67 -10.47
C GLU A 105 -12.33 0.22 -10.72
N ASP A 106 -12.03 1.16 -9.82
CA ASP A 106 -10.83 1.98 -9.92
C ASP A 106 -9.55 1.15 -9.74
N PHE A 107 -9.61 0.09 -8.95
CA PHE A 107 -8.48 -0.77 -8.60
C PHE A 107 -8.39 -2.01 -9.50
N LEU A 108 -9.52 -2.47 -10.06
CA LEU A 108 -9.60 -3.65 -10.94
C LEU A 108 -9.39 -3.33 -12.43
N GLN A 109 -8.48 -2.40 -12.73
CA GLN A 109 -8.15 -2.02 -14.11
C GLN A 109 -7.09 -2.94 -14.72
N PRO A 110 -7.10 -3.16 -16.06
CA PRO A 110 -6.08 -3.97 -16.70
C PRO A 110 -4.71 -3.28 -16.68
N GLY A 111 -3.63 -4.06 -16.52
CA GLY A 111 -2.28 -3.53 -16.31
C GLY A 111 -1.75 -2.53 -17.35
N HIS A 112 -2.20 -2.62 -18.61
CA HIS A 112 -1.82 -1.65 -19.65
C HIS A 112 -2.41 -0.23 -19.42
N LYS A 113 -3.27 -0.05 -18.43
CA LYS A 113 -3.85 1.24 -18.01
C LYS A 113 -3.05 1.94 -16.91
N GLN A 114 -2.00 1.29 -16.39
CA GLN A 114 -1.09 1.92 -15.42
C GLN A 114 -0.50 3.20 -16.02
N VAL A 115 -0.57 4.29 -15.27
CA VAL A 115 0.07 5.57 -15.67
C VAL A 115 1.50 5.65 -15.18
N ALA A 116 1.83 4.92 -14.11
CA ALA A 116 3.17 4.73 -13.58
C ALA A 116 3.21 3.47 -12.72
N ALA A 117 4.38 2.87 -12.59
CA ALA A 117 4.66 1.80 -11.66
C ALA A 117 6.14 1.82 -11.30
N GLY A 118 6.49 1.22 -10.17
CA GLY A 118 7.87 1.14 -9.74
C GLY A 118 8.02 0.32 -8.48
N TYR A 119 9.26 0.23 -8.03
CA TYR A 119 9.61 -0.44 -6.79
C TYR A 119 10.76 0.31 -6.10
N VAL A 120 10.90 0.07 -4.80
CA VAL A 120 12.03 0.48 -3.98
C VAL A 120 12.72 -0.78 -3.48
N ILE A 121 14.05 -0.82 -3.51
CA ILE A 121 14.84 -1.92 -2.92
C ILE A 121 15.57 -1.37 -1.70
N TYR A 122 15.42 -2.07 -0.59
CA TYR A 122 16.19 -1.89 0.63
C TYR A 122 17.17 -3.08 0.72
N GLY A 123 18.46 -2.82 0.47
CA GLY A 123 19.51 -3.85 0.43
C GLY A 123 20.74 -3.49 1.25
#